data_AF-A0A3C1HGX7-F1
#
_entry.id   AF-A0A3C1HGX7-F1
#
_cell.length_a   1.000
_cell.length_b   1.000
_cell.length_c   1.000
_cell.angle_alpha   90.00
_cell.angle_beta   90.00
_cell.angle_gamma   90.00
#
_symmetry.space_group_name_H-M   'P 1'
#
loop_
_entity.id
_entity.type
_entity.pdbx_description
1 polymer ?
#
loop_
_entity_poly.entity_id
_entity_poly.type
_entity_poly.pdbx_seq_one_letter_code
_entity_poly.pdbx_strand_id
1 'polypeptide(L)'
;MLLVIAGCRRGEPDGLMTGVPPRTPEPPRLLSEAMGHGALSVVESQLSPALLLHTTSRVVVLFAPYADNHSGPPHYVAFGANGPKIVTNGTPADVSKIQERWILAWFEGAQGWERSDCPMGILLQHAPSSLQLNDQGLRLEFAQGAGDISLMPIYGSRLIPSTAAELASSGFPREELKRLPKVWEWSQAVPRDPLTRVRYWASALLRYPFHAWAFLGSESSQPGGYRFHARFEWHPLPCDWQLPPLIVCPVSPSLEAALSAHGAEVQFSQRTFDMDWPTPVGPLMTVPETDHYSVLLRKPEAPGDGGEWRWPAVGRKVPAAGASEGVGVDKQWREWVFPPSTEPILPVMPLRIREGTRILELVGTNVYARALKSLGALRLGPEELTFGGREMINGNTRVTRWNLP
;
A
#
# COMPACT_ATOMS: atom_id res chain seq x y z
N MET A 1 11.03 -26.65 31.11
CA MET A 1 10.42 -27.97 30.82
C MET A 1 9.73 -27.85 29.48
N LEU A 2 10.42 -28.32 28.43
CA LEU A 2 10.07 -28.15 27.02
C LEU A 2 9.26 -29.38 26.59
N LEU A 3 8.03 -29.20 26.11
CA LEU A 3 7.27 -30.28 25.47
C LEU A 3 7.31 -30.05 23.96
N VAL A 4 8.14 -30.84 23.29
CA VAL A 4 8.18 -31.00 21.84
C VAL A 4 7.13 -32.05 21.48
N ILE A 5 6.16 -31.71 20.64
CA ILE A 5 5.29 -32.71 20.00
C ILE A 5 5.65 -32.76 18.52
N ALA A 6 6.32 -33.84 18.17
CA ALA A 6 6.53 -34.27 16.80
C ALA A 6 5.36 -35.15 16.34
N GLY A 7 4.95 -34.96 15.07
CA GLY A 7 4.35 -36.00 14.25
C GLY A 7 2.83 -36.04 14.16
N CYS A 8 2.31 -35.61 13.00
CA CYS A 8 1.34 -36.40 12.23
C CYS A 8 1.32 -35.90 10.78
N ARG A 9 2.03 -36.59 9.87
CA ARG A 9 1.78 -36.51 8.42
C ARG A 9 0.47 -37.25 8.15
N ARG A 10 -0.56 -36.54 7.67
CA ARG A 10 -1.74 -37.14 7.03
C ARG A 10 -1.58 -37.03 5.52
N GLY A 11 -1.91 -38.13 4.84
CA GLY A 11 -1.64 -38.39 3.44
C GLY A 11 -2.18 -37.32 2.49
N GLU A 12 -1.35 -37.02 1.49
CA GLU A 12 -1.72 -36.24 0.31
C GLU A 12 -2.75 -37.02 -0.50
N PRO A 13 -3.87 -36.41 -0.93
CA PRO A 13 -4.68 -36.97 -2.00
C PRO A 13 -3.93 -36.80 -3.32
N ASP A 14 -3.47 -37.92 -3.86
CA ASP A 14 -2.97 -38.07 -5.23
C ASP A 14 -3.97 -37.47 -6.25
N GLY A 15 -3.50 -36.56 -7.11
CA GLY A 15 -4.19 -36.29 -8.39
C GLY A 15 -4.40 -34.83 -8.83
N LEU A 16 -3.81 -33.81 -8.19
CA LEU A 16 -3.93 -32.42 -8.63
C LEU A 16 -2.62 -31.91 -9.24
N MET A 17 -2.58 -31.86 -10.59
CA MET A 17 -1.71 -31.01 -11.42
C MET A 17 -0.31 -30.71 -10.81
N THR A 18 0.55 -31.73 -10.70
CA THR A 18 1.99 -31.57 -10.36
C THR A 18 2.82 -30.98 -11.51
N GLY A 19 2.18 -30.33 -12.48
CA GLY A 19 2.88 -29.53 -13.46
C GLY A 19 3.52 -28.36 -12.75
N VAL A 20 4.81 -28.50 -12.43
CA VAL A 20 5.68 -27.39 -12.03
C VAL A 20 5.36 -26.26 -13.01
N PRO A 21 4.83 -25.11 -12.54
CA PRO A 21 4.49 -24.02 -13.44
C PRO A 21 5.72 -23.71 -14.31
N PRO A 22 5.53 -23.40 -15.61
CA PRO A 22 6.65 -23.10 -16.50
C PRO A 22 7.59 -22.10 -15.82
N ARG A 23 8.91 -22.30 -16.01
CA ARG A 23 9.95 -21.44 -15.46
C ARG A 23 9.50 -19.99 -15.61
N THR A 24 9.36 -19.33 -14.47
CA THR A 24 8.93 -17.94 -14.38
C THR A 24 9.87 -17.13 -15.28
N PRO A 25 9.37 -16.23 -16.15
CA PRO A 25 10.24 -15.24 -16.77
C PRO A 25 11.09 -14.60 -15.66
N GLU A 26 12.39 -14.36 -15.92
CA GLU A 26 13.25 -13.74 -14.90
C GLU A 26 12.53 -12.52 -14.33
N PRO A 27 12.46 -12.40 -12.99
CA PRO A 27 11.77 -11.27 -12.37
C PRO A 27 12.36 -9.99 -12.95
N PRO A 28 11.52 -9.02 -13.33
CA PRO A 28 12.02 -7.79 -13.92
C PRO A 28 13.04 -7.16 -12.96
N ARG A 29 14.31 -7.06 -13.39
CA ARG A 29 15.38 -6.34 -12.68
C ARG A 29 15.06 -4.85 -12.45
N LEU A 30 13.93 -4.41 -13.00
CA LEU A 30 13.45 -3.04 -13.10
C LEU A 30 13.41 -2.30 -11.77
N LEU A 31 12.98 -2.89 -10.65
CA LEU A 31 12.89 -2.09 -9.41
C LEU A 31 14.27 -1.75 -8.85
N SER A 32 15.16 -2.75 -8.73
CA SER A 32 16.53 -2.53 -8.28
C SER A 32 17.32 -1.64 -9.25
N GLU A 33 17.15 -1.83 -10.55
CA GLU A 33 17.76 -0.97 -11.57
C GLU A 33 17.20 0.47 -11.54
N ALA A 34 15.89 0.62 -11.31
CA ALA A 34 15.25 1.92 -11.21
C ALA A 34 15.74 2.69 -9.99
N MET A 35 15.87 2.03 -8.83
CA MET A 35 16.32 2.67 -7.59
C MET A 35 17.83 2.94 -7.55
N GLY A 36 18.62 2.22 -8.35
CA GLY A 36 20.08 2.08 -8.14
C GLY A 36 20.97 3.32 -8.25
N HIS A 37 20.57 4.42 -8.90
CA HIS A 37 21.45 5.61 -9.01
C HIS A 37 20.70 6.94 -9.07
N GLY A 38 19.43 6.98 -8.63
CA GLY A 38 18.64 8.20 -8.58
C GLY A 38 18.79 8.87 -7.21
N ALA A 39 18.76 10.19 -7.19
CA ALA A 39 18.70 10.92 -5.93
C ALA A 39 17.36 10.79 -5.22
N LEU A 40 16.30 10.66 -6.03
CA LEU A 40 14.97 10.31 -5.58
C LEU A 40 14.38 9.34 -6.59
N SER A 41 13.82 8.26 -6.09
CA SER A 41 12.90 7.42 -6.84
C SER A 41 11.60 7.32 -6.06
N VAL A 42 10.48 7.37 -6.76
CA VAL A 42 9.17 7.11 -6.18
C VAL A 42 8.56 5.93 -6.91
N VAL A 43 8.15 4.93 -6.14
CA VAL A 43 7.46 3.73 -6.59
C VAL A 43 6.03 3.77 -6.10
N GLU A 44 5.10 3.69 -7.04
CA GLU A 44 3.68 3.50 -6.80
C GLU A 44 3.30 2.11 -7.31
N SER A 45 2.73 1.29 -6.43
CA SER A 45 2.18 0.00 -6.82
C SER A 45 0.67 -0.05 -6.57
N GLN A 46 -0.07 -0.59 -7.54
CA GLN A 46 -1.45 -1.04 -7.35
C GLN A 46 -1.55 -2.32 -6.51
N LEU A 47 -0.46 -2.78 -5.87
CA LEU A 47 -0.45 -3.91 -4.95
C LEU A 47 -0.18 -3.50 -3.49
N SER A 48 0.16 -2.23 -3.26
CA SER A 48 0.51 -1.73 -1.94
C SER A 48 -0.34 -0.50 -1.63
N PRO A 49 -0.86 -0.33 -0.42
CA PRO A 49 -1.48 0.94 0.00
C PRO A 49 -0.45 2.05 0.26
N ALA A 50 0.85 1.75 0.19
CA ALA A 50 1.91 2.71 0.46
C ALA A 50 2.60 3.22 -0.82
N LEU A 51 2.96 4.49 -0.79
CA LEU A 51 3.97 5.08 -1.65
C LEU A 51 5.35 4.70 -1.14
N LEU A 52 6.22 4.17 -1.99
CA LEU A 52 7.61 3.89 -1.62
C LEU A 52 8.52 4.96 -2.21
N LEU A 53 9.27 5.65 -1.36
CA LEU A 53 10.30 6.61 -1.73
C LEU A 53 11.66 5.97 -1.52
N HIS A 54 12.61 6.19 -2.42
CA HIS A 54 14.02 5.89 -2.22
C HIS A 54 14.83 7.18 -2.40
N THR A 55 15.67 7.55 -1.44
CA THR A 55 16.55 8.72 -1.59
C THR A 55 17.90 8.56 -0.91
N THR A 56 18.94 9.06 -1.58
CA THR A 56 20.29 9.20 -1.02
C THR A 56 20.47 10.50 -0.22
N SER A 57 19.49 11.41 -0.25
CA SER A 57 19.51 12.64 0.53
C SER A 57 19.54 12.34 2.03
N ARG A 58 20.37 13.08 2.76
CA ARG A 58 20.41 13.04 4.23
C ARG A 58 19.29 13.83 4.87
N VAL A 59 18.55 14.62 4.10
CA VAL A 59 17.48 15.51 4.58
C VAL A 59 16.22 15.25 3.77
N VAL A 60 15.14 14.97 4.47
CA VAL A 60 13.81 14.77 3.91
C VAL A 60 12.83 15.67 4.64
N VAL A 61 12.12 16.52 3.92
CA VAL A 61 11.04 17.35 4.50
C VAL A 61 9.71 16.88 3.93
N LEU A 62 8.87 16.32 4.78
CA LEU A 62 7.53 15.84 4.46
C LEU A 62 6.48 16.91 4.83
N PHE A 63 5.36 16.93 4.12
CA PHE A 63 4.22 17.81 4.38
C PHE A 63 4.59 19.31 4.45
N ALA A 64 5.56 19.74 3.66
CA ALA A 64 5.94 21.14 3.59
C ALA A 64 4.78 21.97 3.01
N PRO A 65 4.49 23.16 3.57
CA PRO A 65 3.50 24.05 3.00
C PRO A 65 3.95 24.50 1.61
N TYR A 66 2.98 24.83 0.78
CA TYR A 66 3.22 25.28 -0.58
C TYR A 66 2.20 26.36 -0.96
N ALA A 67 2.63 27.36 -1.73
CA ALA A 67 1.91 28.61 -1.91
C ALA A 67 0.49 28.46 -2.48
N ASP A 68 0.25 27.47 -3.34
CA ASP A 68 -1.06 27.28 -3.99
C ASP A 68 -1.96 26.29 -3.24
N ASN A 69 -1.48 25.68 -2.15
CA ASN A 69 -2.24 24.71 -1.37
C ASN A 69 -2.46 25.25 0.04
N HIS A 70 -3.73 25.35 0.44
CA HIS A 70 -4.13 25.77 1.79
C HIS A 70 -3.93 24.69 2.86
N SER A 71 -3.19 23.62 2.56
CA SER A 71 -2.95 22.53 3.50
C SER A 71 -1.70 22.83 4.34
N GLY A 72 -1.90 23.04 5.63
CA GLY A 72 -0.85 23.22 6.62
C GLY A 72 -0.17 21.90 6.99
N PRO A 73 0.99 21.97 7.65
CA PRO A 73 1.72 20.79 8.10
C PRO A 73 0.97 20.07 9.24
N PRO A 74 1.35 18.82 9.57
CA PRO A 74 0.84 18.13 10.74
C PRO A 74 1.07 18.94 12.01
N HIS A 75 0.10 18.96 12.93
CA HIS A 75 0.28 19.54 14.25
C HIS A 75 1.06 18.63 15.20
N TYR A 76 0.97 17.33 14.96
CA TYR A 76 1.54 16.31 15.81
C TYR A 76 2.21 15.20 15.02
N VAL A 77 3.26 14.64 15.61
CA VAL A 77 3.80 13.33 15.22
C VAL A 77 4.00 12.47 16.45
N ALA A 78 3.95 11.16 16.27
CA ALA A 78 4.32 10.18 17.28
C ALA A 78 5.31 9.16 16.72
N PHE A 79 6.20 8.64 17.56
CA PHE A 79 7.12 7.57 17.20
C PHE A 79 7.25 6.54 18.33
N GLY A 80 7.69 5.32 17.99
CA GLY A 80 7.91 4.26 18.96
C GLY A 80 9.22 4.42 19.73
N ALA A 81 9.12 4.49 21.06
CA ALA A 81 10.22 4.47 22.03
C ALA A 81 9.88 3.46 23.14
N ASN A 82 10.25 3.72 24.40
CA ASN A 82 9.68 3.03 25.58
C ASN A 82 8.20 3.44 25.79
N GLY A 83 7.34 3.08 24.83
CA GLY A 83 6.02 3.64 24.62
C GLY A 83 6.02 4.73 23.53
N PRO A 84 4.85 5.06 22.96
CA PRO A 84 4.75 6.12 21.95
C PRO A 84 5.11 7.47 22.55
N LYS A 85 5.95 8.24 21.85
CA LYS A 85 6.28 9.63 22.19
C LYS A 85 5.65 10.57 21.19
N ILE A 86 4.88 11.52 21.70
CA ILE A 86 4.20 12.55 20.91
C ILE A 86 5.10 13.79 20.89
N VAL A 87 5.23 14.39 19.71
CA VAL A 87 5.95 15.64 19.45
C VAL A 87 4.95 16.61 18.83
N THR A 88 4.87 17.80 19.40
CA THR A 88 4.06 18.91 18.89
C THR A 88 4.92 19.83 18.02
N ASN A 89 4.28 20.55 17.10
CA ASN A 89 4.93 21.59 16.31
C ASN A 89 5.73 22.56 17.23
N GLY A 90 7.00 22.79 16.87
CA GLY A 90 7.91 23.68 17.58
C GLY A 90 8.67 23.03 18.75
N THR A 91 8.30 21.82 19.16
CA THR A 91 8.98 21.11 20.26
C THR A 91 10.10 20.22 19.72
N PRO A 92 11.34 20.33 20.23
CA PRO A 92 12.43 19.43 19.86
C PRO A 92 12.13 17.97 20.23
N ALA A 93 12.38 17.05 19.30
CA ALA A 93 12.26 15.61 19.53
C ALA A 93 13.61 14.99 19.90
N ASP A 94 13.63 14.17 20.96
CA ASP A 94 14.79 13.35 21.29
C ASP A 94 14.74 12.03 20.49
N VAL A 95 15.30 12.07 19.28
CA VAL A 95 15.30 10.94 18.35
C VAL A 95 16.19 9.77 18.79
N SER A 96 17.10 9.97 19.75
CA SER A 96 17.93 8.89 20.30
C SER A 96 17.10 7.80 20.99
N LYS A 97 15.84 8.12 21.32
CA LYS A 97 14.87 7.21 21.93
C LYS A 97 14.04 6.42 20.92
N ILE A 98 14.14 6.69 19.61
CA ILE A 98 13.41 5.96 18.59
C ILE A 98 13.87 4.50 18.58
N GLN A 99 12.94 3.59 18.83
CA GLN A 99 13.18 2.13 18.86
C GLN A 99 12.38 1.39 17.78
N GLU A 100 11.47 2.07 17.10
CA GLU A 100 10.63 1.48 16.06
C GLU A 100 10.77 2.27 14.75
N ARG A 101 10.60 1.59 13.63
CA ARG A 101 10.81 2.18 12.29
C ARG A 101 9.69 3.09 11.80
N TRP A 102 8.70 3.39 12.62
CA TRP A 102 7.53 4.16 12.21
C TRP A 102 7.46 5.52 12.91
N ILE A 103 6.95 6.49 12.16
CA ILE A 103 6.43 7.76 12.63
C ILE A 103 4.97 7.85 12.19
N LEU A 104 4.09 8.31 13.07
CA LEU A 104 2.69 8.57 12.80
C LEU A 104 2.46 10.09 12.84
N ALA A 105 2.04 10.69 11.74
CA ALA A 105 1.69 12.11 11.66
C ALA A 105 0.18 12.31 11.56
N TRP A 106 -0.38 13.33 12.21
CA TRP A 106 -1.79 13.72 12.03
C TRP A 106 -1.96 15.23 12.14
N PHE A 107 -3.03 15.74 11.54
CA PHE A 107 -3.17 17.17 11.25
C PHE A 107 -4.01 17.92 12.27
N GLU A 108 -4.96 17.26 12.93
CA GLU A 108 -5.79 17.81 14.01
C GLU A 108 -6.24 19.25 13.75
N GLY A 109 -6.97 19.46 12.65
CA GLY A 109 -7.52 20.76 12.31
C GLY A 109 -6.50 21.79 11.80
N ALA A 110 -5.29 21.37 11.40
CA ALA A 110 -4.38 22.22 10.63
C ALA A 110 -5.09 22.87 9.44
N GLN A 111 -4.53 23.96 8.90
CA GLN A 111 -5.10 24.64 7.73
C GLN A 111 -5.35 23.61 6.61
N GLY A 112 -6.51 23.66 5.97
CA GLY A 112 -6.94 22.67 4.98
C GLY A 112 -7.40 21.32 5.56
N TRP A 113 -7.16 21.01 6.84
CA TRP A 113 -7.56 19.78 7.54
C TRP A 113 -8.63 20.03 8.62
N GLU A 114 -9.34 21.17 8.52
CA GLU A 114 -10.25 21.64 9.56
C GLU A 114 -11.42 20.68 9.78
N ARG A 115 -11.90 20.02 8.71
CA ARG A 115 -13.12 19.17 8.72
C ARG A 115 -12.87 17.66 8.69
N SER A 116 -11.63 17.28 8.45
CA SER A 116 -11.25 15.89 8.25
C SER A 116 -9.75 15.75 8.43
N ASP A 117 -9.31 14.65 9.01
CA ASP A 117 -7.92 14.27 9.21
C ASP A 117 -7.55 13.07 8.33
N CYS A 118 -6.25 12.88 8.12
CA CYS A 118 -5.67 11.76 7.41
C CYS A 118 -4.37 11.36 8.12
N PRO A 119 -4.45 10.54 9.19
CA PRO A 119 -3.26 10.09 9.88
C PRO A 119 -2.34 9.29 8.95
N MET A 120 -1.09 9.72 8.85
CA MET A 120 -0.08 9.18 7.93
C MET A 120 0.95 8.35 8.68
N GLY A 121 1.12 7.09 8.28
CA GLY A 121 2.23 6.24 8.65
C GLY A 121 3.43 6.51 7.75
N ILE A 122 4.57 6.74 8.37
CA ILE A 122 5.87 6.99 7.73
C ILE A 122 6.81 5.91 8.22
N LEU A 123 7.21 5.00 7.35
CA LEU A 123 8.01 3.83 7.69
C LEU A 123 9.40 4.01 7.11
N LEU A 124 10.40 4.05 7.99
CA LEU A 124 11.77 4.42 7.66
C LEU A 124 12.62 3.18 7.41
N GLN A 125 13.70 3.30 6.62
CA GLN A 125 14.78 2.31 6.51
C GLN A 125 15.92 2.55 7.51
N HIS A 126 16.23 3.81 7.79
CA HIS A 126 17.26 4.23 8.74
C HIS A 126 16.68 5.08 9.87
N ALA A 127 17.27 4.99 11.06
CA ALA A 127 16.90 5.87 12.16
C ALA A 127 17.34 7.32 11.85
N PRO A 128 16.46 8.32 12.04
CA PRO A 128 16.83 9.71 11.82
C PRO A 128 17.75 10.19 12.94
N SER A 129 18.76 10.98 12.59
CA SER A 129 19.61 11.71 13.53
C SER A 129 18.97 13.01 14.04
N SER A 130 17.92 13.49 13.38
CA SER A 130 17.12 14.64 13.80
C SER A 130 15.68 14.53 13.31
N LEU A 131 14.72 14.99 14.13
CA LEU A 131 13.31 15.11 13.80
C LEU A 131 12.82 16.47 14.28
N GLN A 132 12.28 17.26 13.35
CA GLN A 132 11.70 18.57 13.65
C GLN A 132 10.35 18.69 12.97
N LEU A 133 9.31 18.97 13.74
CA LEU A 133 8.00 19.35 13.23
C LEU A 133 7.84 20.85 13.43
N ASN A 134 7.65 21.59 12.33
CA ASN A 134 7.42 23.02 12.38
C ASN A 134 6.49 23.48 11.24
N ASP A 135 6.31 24.79 11.09
CA ASP A 135 5.47 25.38 10.05
C ASP A 135 5.95 25.07 8.62
N GLN A 136 7.19 24.58 8.45
CA GLN A 136 7.72 24.12 7.17
C GLN A 136 7.52 22.61 6.93
N GLY A 137 6.82 21.90 7.81
CA GLY A 137 6.56 20.46 7.71
C GLY A 137 7.36 19.62 8.70
N LEU A 138 7.40 18.32 8.43
CA LEU A 138 8.18 17.34 9.17
C LEU A 138 9.55 17.16 8.49
N ARG A 139 10.58 17.73 9.09
CA ARG A 139 11.98 17.57 8.67
C ARG A 139 12.62 16.40 9.41
N LEU A 140 13.15 15.47 8.63
CA LEU A 140 13.96 14.34 9.08
C LEU A 140 15.38 14.51 8.54
N GLU A 141 16.37 14.32 9.40
CA GLU A 141 17.78 14.25 9.00
C GLU A 141 18.34 12.88 9.37
N PHE A 142 19.30 12.41 8.58
CA PHE A 142 19.88 11.08 8.68
C PHE A 142 21.41 11.18 8.65
N ALA A 143 22.10 10.28 9.35
CA ALA A 143 23.56 10.22 9.34
C ALA A 143 24.10 9.89 7.93
N GLN A 144 23.35 9.08 7.19
CA GLN A 144 23.57 8.72 5.79
C GLN A 144 22.34 9.12 4.95
N GLY A 145 22.23 8.62 3.71
CA GLY A 145 20.99 8.81 2.94
C GLY A 145 19.78 8.20 3.65
N ALA A 146 18.59 8.77 3.47
CA ALA A 146 17.39 8.27 4.14
C ALA A 146 16.99 6.84 3.71
N GLY A 147 17.44 6.41 2.52
CA GLY A 147 17.12 5.11 1.95
C GLY A 147 15.66 5.03 1.56
N ASP A 148 15.03 3.90 1.87
CA ASP A 148 13.63 3.61 1.59
C ASP A 148 12.72 4.20 2.69
N ILE A 149 11.73 4.99 2.26
CA ILE A 149 10.67 5.53 3.12
C ILE A 149 9.33 5.14 2.51
N SER A 150 8.50 4.40 3.26
CA SER A 150 7.11 4.15 2.86
C SER A 150 6.16 5.15 3.51
N LEU A 151 5.25 5.73 2.73
CA LEU A 151 4.22 6.67 3.17
C LEU A 151 2.83 6.11 2.89
N MET A 152 1.93 6.12 3.88
CA MET A 152 0.58 5.62 3.70
C MET A 152 -0.42 6.23 4.72
N PRO A 153 -1.70 6.40 4.35
CA PRO A 153 -2.72 6.81 5.30
C PRO A 153 -3.19 5.60 6.11
N ILE A 154 -3.06 5.59 7.44
CA ILE A 154 -3.26 4.38 8.26
C ILE A 154 -4.72 3.86 8.38
N TYR A 155 -5.67 4.55 7.74
CA TYR A 155 -7.07 4.14 7.63
C TYR A 155 -7.58 4.15 6.18
N GLY A 156 -6.67 4.06 5.20
CA GLY A 156 -7.04 4.01 3.78
C GLY A 156 -7.78 5.27 3.32
N SER A 157 -8.88 5.09 2.60
CA SER A 157 -9.72 6.19 2.10
C SER A 157 -10.77 6.68 3.10
N ARG A 158 -10.73 6.26 4.37
CA ARG A 158 -11.70 6.67 5.39
C ARG A 158 -11.53 8.15 5.70
N LEU A 159 -12.63 8.91 5.60
CA LEU A 159 -12.65 10.29 6.12
C LEU A 159 -12.78 10.24 7.63
N ILE A 160 -11.79 10.78 8.32
CA ILE A 160 -11.74 10.81 9.78
C ILE A 160 -12.14 12.22 10.23
N PRO A 161 -13.18 12.40 11.05
CA PRO A 161 -13.51 13.72 11.59
C PRO A 161 -12.33 14.30 12.40
N SER A 162 -12.05 15.60 12.23
CA SER A 162 -10.99 16.29 12.96
C SER A 162 -11.46 16.74 14.35
N THR A 163 -12.77 16.86 14.57
CA THR A 163 -13.34 17.30 15.85
C THR A 163 -14.55 16.46 16.30
N ALA A 164 -14.88 16.53 17.60
CA ALA A 164 -16.08 15.91 18.15
C ALA A 164 -17.39 16.47 17.52
N ALA A 165 -17.40 17.75 17.17
CA ALA A 165 -18.54 18.40 16.52
C ALA A 165 -18.75 17.88 15.09
N GLU A 166 -17.67 17.64 14.34
CA GLU A 166 -17.73 17.00 13.03
C GLU A 166 -18.19 15.55 13.12
N LEU A 167 -17.68 14.80 14.10
CA LEU A 167 -18.13 13.42 14.32
C LEU A 167 -19.65 13.38 14.54
N ALA A 168 -20.18 14.28 15.39
CA ALA A 168 -21.61 14.38 15.66
C ALA A 168 -22.46 14.77 14.43
N SER A 169 -21.88 15.48 13.45
CA SER A 169 -22.57 15.98 12.25
C SER A 169 -22.28 15.17 10.98
N SER A 170 -21.41 14.16 11.05
CA SER A 170 -20.93 13.37 9.90
C SER A 170 -21.99 12.52 9.20
N GLY A 171 -23.15 12.27 9.83
CA GLY A 171 -24.21 11.44 9.27
C GLY A 171 -23.92 9.94 9.25
N PHE A 172 -22.78 9.48 9.77
CA PHE A 172 -22.47 8.05 9.87
C PHE A 172 -23.44 7.33 10.83
N PRO A 173 -23.78 6.05 10.56
CA PRO A 173 -24.53 5.21 11.49
C PRO A 173 -23.85 5.13 12.86
N ARG A 174 -24.65 5.02 13.93
CA ARG A 174 -24.15 5.00 15.32
C ARG A 174 -23.07 3.94 15.59
N GLU A 175 -23.18 2.77 14.97
CA GLU A 175 -22.18 1.70 15.12
C GLU A 175 -20.87 2.01 14.39
N GLU A 176 -20.91 2.74 13.28
CA GLU A 176 -19.72 3.20 12.57
C GLU A 176 -19.03 4.32 13.34
N LEU A 177 -19.80 5.28 13.89
CA LEU A 177 -19.26 6.36 14.74
C LEU A 177 -18.42 5.84 15.91
N LYS A 178 -18.78 4.69 16.50
CA LYS A 178 -18.02 4.06 17.59
C LYS A 178 -16.67 3.50 17.14
N ARG A 179 -16.52 3.19 15.85
CA ARG A 179 -15.30 2.60 15.26
C ARG A 179 -14.38 3.65 14.65
N LEU A 180 -14.87 4.86 14.41
CA LEU A 180 -14.03 5.93 13.88
C LEU A 180 -12.99 6.38 14.92
N PRO A 181 -11.74 6.59 14.49
CA PRO A 181 -10.70 7.12 15.37
C PRO A 181 -11.05 8.56 15.77
N LYS A 182 -10.84 8.87 17.06
CA LYS A 182 -11.00 10.22 17.61
C LYS A 182 -9.63 10.92 17.65
N VAL A 183 -9.18 11.38 16.50
CA VAL A 183 -7.80 11.91 16.33
C VAL A 183 -7.50 13.12 17.21
N TRP A 184 -8.50 13.95 17.55
CA TRP A 184 -8.33 15.08 18.47
C TRP A 184 -8.01 14.67 19.92
N GLU A 185 -8.19 13.40 20.28
CA GLU A 185 -7.80 12.88 21.61
C GLU A 185 -6.34 12.40 21.62
N TRP A 186 -5.69 12.26 20.44
CA TRP A 186 -4.37 11.65 20.32
C TRP A 186 -3.23 12.54 20.80
N SER A 187 -3.45 13.86 20.87
CA SER A 187 -2.52 14.83 21.45
C SER A 187 -2.15 14.49 22.91
N GLN A 188 -3.04 13.78 23.63
CA GLN A 188 -2.79 13.32 24.99
C GLN A 188 -2.14 11.93 25.02
N ALA A 189 -2.69 10.99 24.25
CA ALA A 189 -2.16 9.64 24.13
C ALA A 189 -2.67 8.97 22.85
N VAL A 190 -1.76 8.41 22.05
CA VAL A 190 -2.14 7.65 20.86
C VAL A 190 -2.76 6.30 21.29
N PRO A 191 -4.02 5.99 20.91
CA PRO A 191 -4.67 4.74 21.30
C PRO A 191 -3.99 3.49 20.72
N ARG A 192 -4.35 2.31 21.25
CA ARG A 192 -3.78 1.04 20.79
C ARG A 192 -4.05 0.73 19.31
N ASP A 193 -5.23 1.07 18.79
CA ASP A 193 -5.62 0.74 17.41
C ASP A 193 -4.66 1.34 16.35
N PRO A 194 -4.45 2.67 16.27
CA PRO A 194 -3.52 3.26 15.30
C PRO A 194 -2.08 2.74 15.47
N LEU A 195 -1.64 2.50 16.71
CA LEU A 195 -0.32 1.90 16.98
C LEU A 195 -0.20 0.48 16.45
N THR A 196 -1.27 -0.32 16.57
CA THR A 196 -1.30 -1.69 16.05
C THR A 196 -1.26 -1.67 14.52
N ARG A 197 -2.03 -0.78 13.89
CA ARG A 197 -2.05 -0.61 12.42
C ARG A 197 -0.69 -0.18 11.88
N VAL A 198 -0.08 0.85 12.45
CA VAL A 198 1.22 1.34 11.96
C VAL A 198 2.34 0.31 12.15
N ARG A 199 2.33 -0.45 13.26
CA ARG A 199 3.29 -1.54 13.50
C ARG A 199 3.09 -2.74 12.58
N TYR A 200 1.83 -3.09 12.28
CA TYR A 200 1.53 -4.12 11.30
C TYR A 200 2.14 -3.74 9.95
N TRP A 201 1.88 -2.52 9.47
CA TRP A 201 2.40 -2.06 8.18
C TRP A 201 3.91 -1.84 8.17
N ALA A 202 4.51 -1.44 9.30
CA ALA A 202 5.95 -1.40 9.47
C ALA A 202 6.62 -2.75 9.16
N SER A 203 5.95 -3.85 9.47
CA SER A 203 6.44 -5.22 9.22
C SER A 203 6.03 -5.73 7.85
N ALA A 204 4.78 -5.48 7.42
CA ALA A 204 4.26 -5.92 6.12
C ALA A 204 4.99 -5.26 4.94
N LEU A 205 5.42 -4.01 5.07
CA LEU A 205 6.12 -3.29 4.00
C LEU A 205 7.64 -3.49 4.01
N LEU A 206 8.19 -4.35 4.87
CA LEU A 206 9.57 -4.84 4.70
C LEU A 206 9.74 -5.68 3.43
N ARG A 207 8.64 -6.19 2.89
CA ARG A 207 8.56 -6.80 1.58
C ARG A 207 7.53 -6.00 0.81
N TYR A 208 7.97 -5.08 -0.04
CA TYR A 208 7.07 -4.24 -0.81
C TYR A 208 6.54 -5.05 -2.02
N PRO A 209 5.21 -5.25 -2.15
CA PRO A 209 4.66 -5.94 -3.30
C PRO A 209 4.75 -5.03 -4.51
N PHE A 210 5.45 -5.46 -5.56
CA PHE A 210 5.66 -4.65 -6.75
C PHE A 210 5.22 -5.33 -8.04
N HIS A 211 4.95 -6.64 -8.01
CA HIS A 211 4.46 -7.34 -9.18
C HIS A 211 3.51 -8.48 -8.83
N ALA A 212 2.58 -8.77 -9.73
CA ALA A 212 1.59 -9.83 -9.56
C ALA A 212 1.26 -10.49 -10.90
N TRP A 213 1.22 -11.82 -10.87
CA TRP A 213 0.82 -12.68 -11.98
C TRP A 213 -0.51 -13.32 -11.63
N ALA A 214 -1.39 -13.47 -12.61
CA ALA A 214 -2.59 -14.25 -12.41
C ALA A 214 -3.00 -15.09 -13.61
N PHE A 215 -3.75 -16.14 -13.32
CA PHE A 215 -4.30 -17.06 -14.30
C PHE A 215 -5.72 -17.41 -13.89
N LEU A 216 -6.64 -17.45 -14.86
CA LEU A 216 -8.00 -17.91 -14.69
C LEU A 216 -8.20 -19.16 -15.54
N GLY A 217 -8.56 -20.27 -14.91
CA GLY A 217 -8.84 -21.54 -15.58
C GLY A 217 -10.23 -22.08 -15.24
N SER A 218 -10.74 -22.99 -16.06
CA SER A 218 -11.91 -23.80 -15.70
C SER A 218 -11.55 -24.84 -14.63
N GLU A 219 -12.47 -25.13 -13.72
CA GLU A 219 -12.32 -26.16 -12.70
C GLU A 219 -12.91 -27.49 -13.19
N SER A 220 -12.05 -28.47 -13.46
CA SER A 220 -12.50 -29.76 -14.01
C SER A 220 -13.36 -30.55 -13.03
N SER A 221 -13.15 -30.38 -11.71
CA SER A 221 -13.92 -31.09 -10.70
C SER A 221 -15.33 -30.53 -10.48
N GLN A 222 -15.64 -29.35 -11.03
CA GLN A 222 -16.92 -28.67 -10.81
C GLN A 222 -17.39 -27.99 -12.10
N PRO A 223 -18.40 -28.54 -12.81
CA PRO A 223 -18.94 -27.93 -14.02
C PRO A 223 -19.37 -26.49 -13.78
N GLY A 224 -18.85 -25.55 -14.59
CA GLY A 224 -19.13 -24.11 -14.46
C GLY A 224 -18.35 -23.38 -13.37
N GLY A 225 -17.49 -24.08 -12.62
CA GLY A 225 -16.53 -23.47 -11.70
C GLY A 225 -15.31 -22.91 -12.43
N TYR A 226 -14.82 -21.78 -11.96
CA TYR A 226 -13.56 -21.19 -12.43
C TYR A 226 -12.60 -21.04 -11.27
N ARG A 227 -11.32 -21.29 -11.52
CA ARG A 227 -10.26 -21.08 -10.54
C ARG A 227 -9.36 -19.94 -10.99
N PHE A 228 -9.33 -18.90 -10.17
CA PHE A 228 -8.40 -17.80 -10.26
C PHE A 228 -7.17 -18.12 -9.42
N HIS A 229 -5.98 -17.97 -9.96
CA HIS A 229 -4.71 -18.10 -9.25
C HIS A 229 -3.95 -16.79 -9.34
N ALA A 230 -3.48 -16.26 -8.21
CA ALA A 230 -2.62 -15.08 -8.15
C ALA A 230 -1.30 -15.43 -7.46
N ARG A 231 -0.20 -14.86 -7.94
CA ARG A 231 1.14 -14.97 -7.35
C ARG A 231 1.81 -13.61 -7.35
N PHE A 232 2.58 -13.30 -6.32
CA PHE A 232 3.15 -11.98 -6.05
C PHE A 232 4.67 -12.05 -5.99
N GLU A 233 5.30 -10.99 -6.49
CA GLU A 233 6.72 -10.74 -6.30
C GLU A 233 6.95 -9.57 -5.37
N TRP A 234 8.02 -9.69 -4.60
CA TRP A 234 8.30 -8.86 -3.44
C TRP A 234 9.67 -8.24 -3.56
N HIS A 235 9.75 -6.93 -3.34
CA HIS A 235 11.00 -6.23 -3.21
C HIS A 235 11.37 -6.11 -1.73
N PRO A 236 12.46 -6.76 -1.27
CA PRO A 236 12.88 -6.65 0.12
C PRO A 236 13.44 -5.25 0.38
N LEU A 237 12.95 -4.59 1.42
CA LEU A 237 13.48 -3.32 1.90
C LEU A 237 14.49 -3.58 3.02
N PRO A 238 15.73 -3.07 2.93
CA PRO A 238 16.65 -3.05 4.06
C PRO A 238 16.03 -2.33 5.27
N CYS A 239 16.42 -2.71 6.47
CA CYS A 239 15.82 -2.20 7.71
C CYS A 239 16.78 -2.33 8.88
N ASP A 240 17.12 -1.21 9.53
CA ASP A 240 18.07 -1.19 10.65
C ASP A 240 17.48 -1.73 11.96
N TRP A 241 16.15 -1.82 12.08
CA TRP A 241 15.46 -2.16 13.33
C TRP A 241 15.26 -3.68 13.56
N GLN A 242 15.85 -4.54 12.73
CA GLN A 242 15.80 -6.01 12.89
C GLN A 242 14.39 -6.60 13.04
N LEU A 243 13.39 -5.97 12.44
CA LEU A 243 12.01 -6.42 12.48
C LEU A 243 11.79 -7.61 11.53
N PRO A 244 11.02 -8.63 11.92
CA PRO A 244 10.67 -9.73 11.02
C PRO A 244 9.71 -9.22 9.92
N PRO A 245 9.96 -9.52 8.64
CA PRO A 245 9.03 -9.18 7.57
C PRO A 245 7.75 -10.01 7.66
N LEU A 246 6.60 -9.37 7.39
CA LEU A 246 5.35 -10.08 7.13
C LEU A 246 5.11 -10.17 5.63
N ILE A 247 4.58 -11.30 5.16
CA ILE A 247 4.17 -11.47 3.77
C ILE A 247 2.64 -11.36 3.73
N VAL A 248 2.11 -10.45 2.91
CA VAL A 248 0.68 -10.12 2.90
C VAL A 248 0.17 -9.96 1.46
N CYS A 249 -0.34 -11.02 0.84
CA CYS A 249 -0.87 -10.93 -0.52
C CYS A 249 -2.17 -10.11 -0.55
N PRO A 250 -2.22 -8.94 -1.23
CA PRO A 250 -3.47 -8.20 -1.38
C PRO A 250 -4.43 -8.99 -2.29
N VAL A 251 -5.70 -9.07 -1.91
CA VAL A 251 -6.77 -9.58 -2.77
C VAL A 251 -7.24 -8.43 -3.64
N SER A 252 -7.45 -8.69 -4.93
CA SER A 252 -7.93 -7.65 -5.84
C SER A 252 -9.30 -7.13 -5.43
N PRO A 253 -9.49 -5.80 -5.24
CA PRO A 253 -10.81 -5.25 -4.93
C PRO A 253 -11.84 -5.51 -6.02
N SER A 254 -11.42 -5.62 -7.29
CA SER A 254 -12.33 -6.01 -8.39
C SER A 254 -12.84 -7.44 -8.23
N LEU A 255 -12.02 -8.33 -7.65
CA LEU A 255 -12.48 -9.67 -7.31
C LEU A 255 -13.57 -9.55 -6.26
N GLU A 256 -13.31 -8.83 -5.16
CA GLU A 256 -14.28 -8.59 -4.07
C GLU A 256 -15.61 -7.97 -4.57
N ALA A 257 -15.55 -6.94 -5.39
CA ALA A 257 -16.72 -6.30 -5.97
C ALA A 257 -17.53 -7.30 -6.82
N ALA A 258 -16.85 -8.14 -7.61
CA ALA A 258 -17.51 -9.21 -8.35
C ALA A 258 -18.13 -10.27 -7.43
N LEU A 259 -17.52 -10.57 -6.28
CA LEU A 259 -18.10 -11.47 -5.27
C LEU A 259 -19.40 -10.89 -4.71
N SER A 260 -19.36 -9.61 -4.33
CA SER A 260 -20.46 -8.92 -3.67
C SER A 260 -21.65 -8.67 -4.61
N ALA A 261 -21.38 -8.28 -5.86
CA ALA A 261 -22.43 -7.89 -6.81
C ALA A 261 -23.22 -9.07 -7.40
N HIS A 262 -22.63 -10.27 -7.46
CA HIS A 262 -23.23 -11.40 -8.17
C HIS A 262 -23.67 -12.56 -7.28
N GLY A 263 -23.49 -12.46 -5.95
CA GLY A 263 -23.84 -13.54 -5.03
C GLY A 263 -23.09 -14.84 -5.33
N ALA A 264 -21.93 -14.75 -6.00
CA ALA A 264 -21.12 -15.90 -6.33
C ALA A 264 -20.61 -16.54 -5.04
N GLU A 265 -20.62 -17.87 -4.96
CA GLU A 265 -19.94 -18.56 -3.87
C GLU A 265 -18.44 -18.55 -4.15
N VAL A 266 -17.68 -18.09 -3.16
CA VAL A 266 -16.25 -17.85 -3.29
C VAL A 266 -15.53 -18.64 -2.24
N GLN A 267 -14.62 -19.49 -2.69
CA GLN A 267 -13.80 -20.29 -1.81
C GLN A 267 -12.33 -19.97 -2.08
N PHE A 268 -11.71 -19.26 -1.14
CA PHE A 268 -10.27 -19.06 -1.13
C PHE A 268 -9.56 -20.36 -0.74
N SER A 269 -8.41 -20.63 -1.35
CA SER A 269 -7.55 -21.76 -0.96
C SER A 269 -6.89 -21.55 0.40
N GLN A 270 -6.84 -20.31 0.89
CA GLN A 270 -6.28 -19.94 2.19
C GLN A 270 -7.24 -19.01 2.93
N ARG A 271 -7.01 -18.84 4.23
CA ARG A 271 -7.75 -17.90 5.06
C ARG A 271 -7.47 -16.47 4.60
N THR A 272 -8.53 -15.72 4.35
CA THR A 272 -8.46 -14.28 4.11
C THR A 272 -8.56 -13.51 5.42
N PHE A 273 -8.05 -12.29 5.40
CA PHE A 273 -8.12 -11.34 6.51
C PHE A 273 -8.58 -9.98 5.99
N ASP A 274 -9.64 -9.45 6.60
CA ASP A 274 -10.10 -8.08 6.38
C ASP A 274 -9.26 -7.13 7.22
N MET A 275 -8.56 -6.21 6.54
CA MET A 275 -7.71 -5.22 7.19
C MET A 275 -8.50 -4.08 7.84
N ASP A 276 -9.83 -4.02 7.68
CA ASP A 276 -10.67 -2.86 7.99
C ASP A 276 -10.02 -1.58 7.44
N TRP A 277 -9.63 -1.65 6.18
CA TRP A 277 -8.89 -0.61 5.48
C TRP A 277 -9.64 -0.26 4.20
N PRO A 278 -10.55 0.72 4.25
CA PRO A 278 -11.38 1.04 3.11
C PRO A 278 -10.55 1.57 1.95
N THR A 279 -10.92 1.14 0.75
CA THR A 279 -10.45 1.64 -0.53
C THR A 279 -11.66 2.20 -1.30
N PRO A 280 -11.46 2.92 -2.43
CA PRO A 280 -12.57 3.40 -3.26
C PRO A 280 -13.53 2.30 -3.76
N VAL A 281 -13.11 1.04 -3.76
CA VAL A 281 -13.81 -0.09 -4.38
C VAL A 281 -14.13 -1.24 -3.41
N GLY A 282 -13.89 -1.05 -2.11
CA GLY A 282 -14.09 -2.07 -1.07
C GLY A 282 -12.99 -2.06 0.00
N PRO A 283 -13.13 -2.79 1.12
CA PRO A 283 -12.04 -2.99 2.08
C PRO A 283 -10.84 -3.73 1.46
N LEU A 284 -9.64 -3.41 1.92
CA LEU A 284 -8.44 -4.15 1.54
C LEU A 284 -8.44 -5.52 2.22
N MET A 285 -8.79 -6.54 1.45
CA MET A 285 -8.67 -7.94 1.85
C MET A 285 -7.26 -8.46 1.58
N THR A 286 -6.76 -9.35 2.43
CA THR A 286 -5.41 -9.93 2.28
C THR A 286 -5.39 -11.43 2.56
N VAL A 287 -4.37 -12.11 2.03
CA VAL A 287 -4.02 -13.50 2.38
C VAL A 287 -2.63 -13.47 3.04
N PRO A 288 -2.53 -13.66 4.36
CA PRO A 288 -1.25 -13.57 5.07
C PRO A 288 -0.38 -14.80 4.82
N GLU A 289 0.92 -14.64 5.04
CA GLU A 289 1.93 -15.72 5.12
C GLU A 289 2.07 -16.58 3.86
N THR A 290 1.71 -16.04 2.70
CA THR A 290 1.85 -16.70 1.40
C THR A 290 2.28 -15.71 0.33
N ASP A 291 2.91 -16.19 -0.75
CA ASP A 291 3.22 -15.40 -1.95
C ASP A 291 2.21 -15.63 -3.09
N HIS A 292 1.21 -16.47 -2.86
CA HIS A 292 0.19 -16.81 -3.85
C HIS A 292 -1.14 -17.19 -3.18
N TYR A 293 -2.23 -17.08 -3.92
CA TYR A 293 -3.51 -17.64 -3.51
C TYR A 293 -4.32 -18.11 -4.71
N SER A 294 -5.31 -18.95 -4.45
CA SER A 294 -6.29 -19.37 -5.45
C SER A 294 -7.70 -19.11 -4.94
N VAL A 295 -8.61 -18.81 -5.86
CA VAL A 295 -10.02 -18.55 -5.57
C VAL A 295 -10.84 -19.38 -6.52
N LEU A 296 -11.64 -20.28 -5.95
CA LEU A 296 -12.68 -20.98 -6.69
C LEU A 296 -13.92 -20.10 -6.69
N LEU A 297 -14.39 -19.80 -7.90
CA LEU A 297 -15.54 -18.97 -8.17
C LEU A 297 -16.61 -19.86 -8.76
N ARG A 298 -17.74 -19.97 -8.07
CA ARG A 298 -18.91 -20.72 -8.55
C ARG A 298 -19.93 -19.76 -9.11
N LYS A 299 -20.43 -20.06 -10.30
CA LYS A 299 -21.60 -19.39 -10.83
C LYS A 299 -22.75 -19.62 -9.84
N PRO A 300 -23.51 -18.58 -9.45
CA PRO A 300 -24.75 -18.80 -8.72
C PRO A 300 -25.63 -19.78 -9.52
N GLU A 301 -26.29 -20.72 -8.83
CA GLU A 301 -27.38 -21.47 -9.47
C GLU A 301 -28.37 -20.43 -10.01
N ALA A 302 -28.48 -20.34 -11.34
CA ALA A 302 -29.16 -19.22 -11.97
C ALA A 302 -30.60 -19.11 -11.44
N PRO A 303 -31.06 -17.94 -10.99
CA PRO A 303 -32.47 -17.75 -10.71
C PRO A 303 -33.21 -17.62 -12.05
N GLY A 304 -33.53 -18.73 -12.71
CA GLY A 304 -34.53 -18.88 -13.78
C GLY A 304 -34.35 -18.13 -15.11
N ASP A 305 -33.71 -16.97 -15.10
CA ASP A 305 -33.63 -16.03 -16.22
C ASP A 305 -32.26 -16.18 -16.86
N GLY A 306 -32.22 -16.63 -18.12
CA GLY A 306 -31.02 -17.02 -18.88
C GLY A 306 -30.04 -15.89 -19.22
N GLY A 307 -29.78 -14.96 -18.31
CA GLY A 307 -28.74 -13.94 -18.43
C GLY A 307 -27.36 -14.57 -18.57
N GLU A 308 -26.66 -14.21 -19.65
CA GLU A 308 -25.27 -14.58 -19.86
C GLU A 308 -24.39 -13.90 -18.81
N TRP A 309 -23.80 -14.70 -17.92
CA TRP A 309 -22.85 -14.17 -16.93
C TRP A 309 -21.56 -13.78 -17.65
N ARG A 310 -21.25 -12.48 -17.65
CA ARG A 310 -20.02 -11.95 -18.25
C ARG A 310 -19.02 -11.61 -17.16
N TRP A 311 -17.84 -12.21 -17.27
CA TRP A 311 -16.72 -11.81 -16.45
C TRP A 311 -16.33 -10.36 -16.75
N PRO A 312 -16.01 -9.54 -15.73
CA PRO A 312 -15.26 -8.31 -15.98
C PRO A 312 -14.01 -8.68 -16.78
N ALA A 313 -13.68 -7.90 -17.81
CA ALA A 313 -12.45 -8.13 -18.56
C ALA A 313 -11.27 -7.86 -17.63
N VAL A 314 -10.59 -8.92 -17.16
CA VAL A 314 -9.45 -8.76 -16.24
C VAL A 314 -8.13 -9.21 -16.87
N GLY A 315 -7.14 -8.31 -16.77
CA GLY A 315 -5.78 -8.51 -17.25
C GLY A 315 -5.55 -8.14 -18.72
N ARG A 316 -4.31 -7.75 -19.03
CA ARG A 316 -3.82 -7.59 -20.40
C ARG A 316 -3.25 -8.92 -20.86
N LYS A 317 -3.55 -9.37 -22.09
CA LYS A 317 -2.78 -10.47 -22.69
C LYS A 317 -1.35 -9.98 -22.89
N VAL A 318 -0.40 -10.52 -22.12
CA VAL A 318 1.02 -10.36 -22.41
C VAL A 318 1.39 -11.45 -23.41
N PRO A 319 1.89 -11.12 -24.61
CA PRO A 319 2.35 -12.13 -25.56
C PRO A 319 3.47 -12.93 -24.88
N ALA A 320 3.26 -14.24 -24.75
CA ALA A 320 4.26 -15.13 -24.17
C ALA A 320 5.52 -15.09 -25.05
N ALA A 321 6.58 -14.43 -24.56
CA ALA A 321 7.87 -14.46 -25.22
C ALA A 321 8.40 -15.90 -25.20
N GLY A 322 8.28 -16.59 -26.34
CA GLY A 322 8.81 -17.95 -26.52
C GLY A 322 7.85 -19.11 -26.26
N ALA A 323 6.52 -18.91 -26.23
CA ALA A 323 5.60 -20.05 -26.23
C ALA A 323 5.65 -20.77 -27.59
N SER A 324 6.32 -21.93 -27.64
CA SER A 324 6.27 -22.84 -28.77
C SER A 324 4.82 -23.24 -29.08
N GLU A 325 4.41 -23.08 -30.34
CA GLU A 325 3.14 -23.56 -30.87
C GLU A 325 3.00 -25.07 -30.57
N GLY A 326 2.16 -25.44 -29.59
CA GLY A 326 1.95 -26.85 -29.25
C GLY A 326 1.37 -27.13 -27.86
N VAL A 327 1.46 -26.18 -26.92
CA VAL A 327 0.79 -26.30 -25.61
C VAL A 327 -0.58 -25.64 -25.71
N GLY A 328 -1.65 -26.39 -25.42
CA GLY A 328 -3.04 -25.92 -25.48
C GLY A 328 -3.22 -24.54 -24.85
N VAL A 329 -3.86 -23.65 -25.60
CA VAL A 329 -3.92 -22.19 -25.40
C VAL A 329 -4.62 -21.77 -24.09
N ASP A 330 -5.24 -22.70 -23.36
CA ASP A 330 -6.11 -22.41 -22.22
C ASP A 330 -5.42 -22.25 -20.85
N LYS A 331 -4.08 -22.41 -20.74
CA LYS A 331 -3.36 -22.38 -19.45
C LYS A 331 -2.16 -21.43 -19.42
N GLN A 332 -2.28 -20.24 -19.98
CA GLN A 332 -1.21 -19.24 -19.94
C GLN A 332 -1.42 -18.25 -18.79
N TRP A 333 -0.40 -18.12 -17.94
CA TRP A 333 -0.30 -17.03 -16.96
C TRP A 333 -0.30 -15.69 -17.67
N ARG A 334 -1.05 -14.73 -17.14
CA ARG A 334 -1.11 -13.37 -17.64
C ARG A 334 -0.60 -12.44 -16.56
N GLU A 335 0.06 -11.37 -16.99
CA GLU A 335 0.31 -10.26 -16.07
C GLU A 335 -1.05 -9.70 -15.65
N TRP A 336 -1.28 -9.73 -14.36
CA TRP A 336 -2.52 -9.23 -13.82
C TRP A 336 -2.34 -7.75 -13.60
N VAL A 337 -2.87 -6.95 -14.51
CA VAL A 337 -3.01 -5.51 -14.27
C VAL A 337 -4.34 -5.31 -13.57
N PHE A 338 -4.34 -4.73 -12.37
CA PHE A 338 -5.59 -4.34 -11.73
C PHE A 338 -6.27 -3.37 -12.69
N PRO A 339 -7.46 -3.69 -13.22
CA PRO A 339 -8.09 -2.79 -14.17
C PRO A 339 -8.25 -1.45 -13.44
N PRO A 340 -7.83 -0.31 -14.03
CA PRO A 340 -8.38 0.95 -13.57
C PRO A 340 -9.89 0.76 -13.63
N SER A 341 -10.59 1.09 -12.55
CA SER A 341 -12.04 0.94 -12.47
C SER A 341 -12.69 1.40 -13.79
N THR A 342 -13.80 0.78 -14.18
CA THR A 342 -14.56 1.21 -15.37
C THR A 342 -15.07 2.65 -15.26
N GLU A 343 -15.09 3.23 -14.06
CA GLU A 343 -15.19 4.68 -13.88
C GLU A 343 -13.85 5.33 -14.17
N PRO A 344 -13.79 6.49 -14.86
CA PRO A 344 -12.57 7.24 -15.02
C PRO A 344 -11.98 7.51 -13.63
N ILE A 345 -10.99 6.70 -13.25
CA ILE A 345 -10.04 7.08 -12.22
C ILE A 345 -9.39 8.30 -12.83
N LEU A 346 -9.90 9.49 -12.46
CA LEU A 346 -9.19 10.73 -12.72
C LEU A 346 -7.73 10.42 -12.34
N PRO A 347 -6.75 10.69 -13.21
CA PRO A 347 -5.36 10.43 -12.91
C PRO A 347 -4.99 11.31 -11.72
N VAL A 348 -5.27 10.83 -10.51
CA VAL A 348 -4.76 11.38 -9.27
C VAL A 348 -3.35 10.82 -9.26
N MET A 349 -2.45 11.48 -10.00
CA MET A 349 -1.05 11.33 -9.69
C MET A 349 -0.96 11.74 -8.21
N PRO A 350 -0.58 10.82 -7.31
CA PRO A 350 -0.37 11.20 -5.93
C PRO A 350 0.75 12.22 -5.83
N LEU A 351 1.55 12.38 -6.90
CA LEU A 351 2.65 13.31 -6.99
C LEU A 351 2.52 14.28 -8.17
N ARG A 352 2.54 15.58 -7.91
CA ARG A 352 2.80 16.60 -8.95
C ARG A 352 4.19 17.17 -8.74
N ILE A 353 5.00 17.13 -9.79
CA ILE A 353 6.28 17.86 -9.79
C ILE A 353 6.00 19.24 -10.36
N ARG A 354 6.43 20.30 -9.68
CA ARG A 354 6.41 21.64 -10.29
C ARG A 354 7.74 21.89 -10.98
N GLU A 355 7.68 22.12 -12.29
CA GLU A 355 8.84 22.46 -13.11
C GLU A 355 9.63 23.62 -12.48
N GLY A 356 10.96 23.45 -12.40
CA GLY A 356 11.87 24.45 -11.84
C GLY A 356 11.91 24.52 -10.30
N THR A 357 11.24 23.61 -9.57
CA THR A 357 11.28 23.58 -8.10
C THR A 357 11.73 22.23 -7.54
N ARG A 358 12.25 22.21 -6.31
CA ARG A 358 12.62 20.99 -5.56
C ARG A 358 11.45 20.40 -4.77
N ILE A 359 10.24 20.62 -5.26
CA ILE A 359 8.99 20.31 -4.57
C ILE A 359 8.27 19.21 -5.34
N LEU A 360 8.08 18.08 -4.67
CA LEU A 360 7.20 17.01 -5.11
C LEU A 360 5.92 17.13 -4.30
N GLU A 361 4.85 17.63 -4.91
CA GLU A 361 3.56 17.81 -4.25
C GLU A 361 2.88 16.44 -4.07
N LEU A 362 2.58 16.03 -2.85
CA LEU A 362 1.80 14.84 -2.54
C LEU A 362 0.30 15.18 -2.63
N VAL A 363 -0.25 15.19 -3.84
CA VAL A 363 -1.66 15.50 -4.14
C VAL A 363 -2.62 14.41 -3.66
N GLY A 364 -2.11 13.18 -3.46
CA GLY A 364 -2.92 12.04 -3.06
C GLY A 364 -2.09 10.84 -2.62
N THR A 365 -2.75 9.71 -2.44
CA THR A 365 -2.15 8.38 -2.29
C THR A 365 -2.60 7.53 -3.49
N ASN A 366 -2.01 6.35 -3.68
CA ASN A 366 -2.32 5.50 -4.84
C ASN A 366 -3.78 5.00 -4.84
N VAL A 367 -4.15 4.11 -5.78
CA VAL A 367 -5.53 3.60 -5.95
C VAL A 367 -6.20 3.08 -4.67
N TYR A 368 -5.44 2.73 -3.63
CA TYR A 368 -5.99 2.23 -2.36
C TYR A 368 -6.47 3.31 -1.41
N ALA A 369 -6.00 4.54 -1.57
CA ALA A 369 -6.37 5.60 -0.67
C ALA A 369 -6.50 6.93 -1.42
N ARG A 370 -7.62 7.61 -1.20
CA ARG A 370 -7.86 8.94 -1.75
C ARG A 370 -7.69 9.94 -0.62
N ALA A 371 -6.56 10.64 -0.57
CA ALA A 371 -6.56 11.92 0.14
C ALA A 371 -7.44 12.87 -0.69
N LEU A 372 -8.56 13.33 -0.14
CA LEU A 372 -9.41 14.31 -0.82
C LEU A 372 -8.76 15.69 -0.92
N LYS A 373 -7.61 15.87 -0.27
CA LYS A 373 -6.86 17.11 -0.14
C LYS A 373 -5.37 16.79 -0.32
N SER A 374 -4.61 17.74 -0.84
CA SER A 374 -3.17 17.60 -1.02
C SER A 374 -2.49 17.54 0.35
N LEU A 375 -1.66 16.53 0.56
CA LEU A 375 -0.93 16.27 1.82
C LEU A 375 0.24 17.24 2.01
N GLY A 376 0.48 18.16 1.06
CA GLY A 376 1.60 19.10 1.07
C GLY A 376 2.74 18.64 0.17
N ALA A 377 3.93 19.21 0.36
CA ALA A 377 5.09 18.95 -0.47
C ALA A 377 6.13 18.06 0.23
N LEU A 378 6.78 17.19 -0.55
CA LEU A 378 8.07 16.59 -0.23
C LEU A 378 9.18 17.51 -0.78
N ARG A 379 10.13 17.89 0.07
CA ARG A 379 11.36 18.61 -0.33
C ARG A 379 12.59 17.81 0.09
N LEU A 380 13.58 17.76 -0.81
CA LEU A 380 14.92 17.25 -0.52
C LEU A 380 15.87 18.41 -0.21
N GLY A 381 17.04 18.11 0.37
CA GLY A 381 18.00 19.09 0.89
C GLY A 381 18.57 20.12 -0.11
N PRO A 382 19.62 20.87 0.28
CA PRO A 382 20.15 22.00 -0.49
C PRO A 382 20.83 21.63 -1.82
N GLU A 383 20.97 20.36 -2.17
CA GLU A 383 21.53 19.88 -3.44
C GLU A 383 20.55 20.10 -4.61
N GLU A 384 21.03 20.58 -5.76
CA GLU A 384 20.20 20.94 -6.93
C GLU A 384 19.54 19.69 -7.53
N LEU A 385 18.24 19.68 -7.81
CA LEU A 385 17.63 18.66 -8.68
C LEU A 385 17.72 19.12 -10.13
N THR A 386 18.46 18.39 -10.96
CA THR A 386 18.43 18.62 -12.41
C THR A 386 17.25 17.84 -13.01
N PHE A 387 16.47 18.54 -13.83
CA PHE A 387 15.27 17.98 -14.42
C PHE A 387 15.64 17.01 -15.56
N GLY A 388 15.32 15.73 -15.33
CA GLY A 388 15.49 14.63 -16.28
C GLY A 388 14.71 13.39 -15.85
N GLY A 389 13.46 13.60 -15.43
CA GLY A 389 12.64 12.53 -14.87
C GLY A 389 12.35 11.45 -15.90
N ARG A 390 12.68 10.18 -15.60
CA ARG A 390 12.29 9.04 -16.43
C ARG A 390 11.17 8.29 -15.73
N GLU A 391 9.99 8.30 -16.34
CA GLU A 391 8.88 7.44 -15.92
C GLU A 391 9.05 6.06 -16.55
N MET A 392 8.93 5.02 -15.73
CA MET A 392 8.90 3.63 -16.16
C MET A 392 7.62 3.00 -15.61
N ILE A 393 6.77 2.49 -16.51
CA ILE A 393 5.54 1.79 -16.16
C ILE A 393 5.74 0.31 -16.48
N ASN A 394 5.57 -0.55 -15.48
CA ASN A 394 5.60 -2.00 -15.65
C ASN A 394 4.40 -2.63 -14.93
N GLY A 395 3.38 -3.01 -15.70
CA GLY A 395 2.17 -3.64 -15.18
C GLY A 395 1.48 -2.80 -14.10
N ASN A 396 1.51 -3.30 -12.85
CA ASN A 396 0.91 -2.68 -11.66
C ASN A 396 1.77 -1.60 -11.01
N THR A 397 3.01 -1.41 -11.46
CA THR A 397 3.98 -0.55 -10.79
C THR A 397 4.46 0.56 -11.70
N ARG A 398 4.33 1.78 -11.20
CA ARG A 398 4.90 2.98 -11.80
C ARG A 398 6.12 3.37 -10.98
N VAL A 399 7.24 3.58 -11.65
CA VAL A 399 8.45 4.12 -11.05
C VAL A 399 8.78 5.44 -11.72
N THR A 400 8.85 6.50 -10.92
CA THR A 400 9.29 7.81 -11.36
C THR A 400 10.63 8.09 -10.73
N ARG A 401 11.64 8.37 -11.56
CA ARG A 401 13.01 8.59 -11.10
C ARG A 401 13.48 9.99 -11.43
N TRP A 402 14.20 10.62 -10.50
CA TRP A 402 14.89 11.89 -10.70
C TRP A 402 16.37 11.75 -10.32
N ASN A 403 17.23 12.33 -11.15
CA ASN A 403 18.65 12.43 -10.87
C ASN A 403 18.92 13.80 -10.20
N LEU A 404 19.76 13.83 -9.16
CA LEU A 404 20.50 15.04 -8.80
C LEU A 404 21.76 15.07 -9.71
N PRO A 405 22.25 16.24 -10.12
CA PRO A 405 23.52 16.41 -10.82
C PRO A 405 24.70 15.96 -9.96
#